data_AF-A0A1Y1N0H8-F1
#
_entry.id   AF-A0A1Y1N0H8-F1
#
_cell.length_a   1.000
_cell.length_b   1.000
_cell.length_c   1.000
_cell.angle_alpha   90.00
_cell.angle_beta   90.00
_cell.angle_gamma   90.00
#
_symmetry.space_group_name_H-M   'P 1'
#
loop_
_entity.id
_entity.type
_entity.pdbx_description
1 polymer ?
#
loop_
_entity_poly.entity_id
_entity_poly.type
_entity_poly.pdbx_seq_one_letter_code
_entity_poly.pdbx_strand_id
1 'polypeptide(L)'
;MPSELPTKSRKVRFDNGAHTTSECNHKIGGKYIHHKPSRASEGKEVTKVVNGTGLRELIVPCPDPLEPPVIWPISEFNRLKAQSRVWTKEDKLQLIEEAQRKNEARRIESEKRVEQLRKAQLEQRAKPGSKLFTNEADAADKNLYVLQRAFELRQEQEDEVKNANGIILAAKCLAIRKAQIVEKELLHKELTEEERRLDGMMEQERQKALKAEEERKALRHVINKRHVDGLSQQIRGNEVQRMIEVENKEEESRKINKAMIAMQREDAENLRRKKLEQAKVREELRLANENIAQFRILQKEEERIATLRVQEFMRKKAEREAARDAELAEIQAEKNRELSRLQAAQQKAMDEQSAKDELNALRTQEEVEREWREKERKAAAKRKEQLENLRIGRERQVEDIRRTQALEIQKDREEFSKIVRVQKELYEKDLEKRRRIKEAAMHHRKDLLKQVNEKECERIEQLKEKFKEGKALLLEKEVRELNIRGVIEKKIKRMRDNNVPEGVVRDIERQLKLG
;
A
#
# COMPACT_ATOMS: atom_id res chain seq x y z
N MET A 1 4.42 14.81 -36.45
CA MET A 1 4.02 15.10 -37.85
C MET A 1 3.79 13.76 -38.54
N PRO A 2 2.57 13.43 -38.98
CA PRO A 2 2.26 12.14 -39.60
C PRO A 2 2.92 12.01 -40.98
N SER A 3 3.33 10.80 -41.33
CA SER A 3 3.83 10.46 -42.67
C SER A 3 2.66 10.26 -43.63
N GLU A 4 2.39 11.24 -44.48
CA GLU A 4 1.36 11.11 -45.53
C GLU A 4 1.86 10.24 -46.68
N LEU A 5 1.29 9.04 -46.80
CA LEU A 5 1.46 8.16 -47.96
C LEU A 5 0.66 8.72 -49.15
N PRO A 6 1.21 8.71 -50.39
CA PRO A 6 0.51 9.25 -51.55
C PRO A 6 -0.74 8.42 -51.88
N THR A 7 -1.88 9.10 -51.90
CA THR A 7 -3.19 8.49 -52.15
C THR A 7 -3.33 7.97 -53.58
N LYS A 8 -3.80 6.73 -53.73
CA LYS A 8 -4.06 6.11 -55.04
C LYS A 8 -5.10 6.91 -55.84
N SER A 9 -4.71 7.40 -57.01
CA SER A 9 -5.61 8.10 -57.93
C SER A 9 -6.76 7.19 -58.38
N ARG A 10 -8.02 7.60 -58.12
CA ARG A 10 -9.21 6.94 -58.69
C ARG A 10 -9.14 6.96 -60.22
N LYS A 11 -9.19 5.77 -60.86
CA LYS A 11 -9.47 5.68 -62.30
C LYS A 11 -10.92 6.13 -62.54
N VAL A 12 -11.10 7.28 -63.16
CA VAL A 12 -12.38 7.69 -63.74
C VAL A 12 -12.69 6.73 -64.89
N ARG A 13 -13.83 6.03 -64.83
CA ARG A 13 -14.39 5.36 -66.01
C ARG A 13 -15.10 6.45 -66.82
N PHE A 14 -14.71 6.60 -68.08
CA PHE A 14 -15.53 7.32 -69.05
C PHE A 14 -16.56 6.32 -69.60
N ASP A 15 -17.84 6.65 -69.48
CA ASP A 15 -18.89 5.90 -70.17
C ASP A 15 -18.80 6.22 -71.67
N ASN A 16 -18.65 5.17 -72.49
CA ASN A 16 -18.66 5.32 -73.93
C ASN A 16 -20.07 5.73 -74.36
N GLY A 17 -20.23 6.96 -74.86
CA GLY A 17 -21.52 7.61 -75.16
C GLY A 17 -22.33 6.96 -76.27
N ALA A 18 -22.87 5.77 -76.02
CA ALA A 18 -23.75 5.02 -76.90
C ALA A 18 -25.20 5.54 -76.76
N HIS A 19 -25.50 6.62 -77.49
CA HIS A 19 -26.86 7.13 -77.69
C HIS A 19 -27.50 6.48 -78.92
N THR A 20 -28.83 6.41 -78.94
CA THR A 20 -29.61 5.70 -79.97
C THR A 20 -29.88 6.57 -81.21
N THR A 21 -30.28 5.96 -82.32
CA THR A 21 -30.68 6.67 -83.55
C THR A 21 -31.84 7.66 -83.37
N SER A 22 -32.62 7.51 -82.30
CA SER A 22 -33.66 8.45 -81.88
C SER A 22 -33.13 9.71 -81.18
N GLU A 23 -31.88 9.71 -80.70
CA GLU A 23 -31.27 10.78 -79.90
C GLU A 23 -30.26 11.62 -80.72
N CYS A 24 -29.78 11.12 -81.88
CA CYS A 24 -28.99 11.91 -82.82
C CYS A 24 -29.33 11.61 -84.29
N ASN A 25 -29.82 12.64 -84.99
CA ASN A 25 -30.27 12.57 -86.38
C ASN A 25 -29.16 12.89 -87.41
N HIS A 26 -27.88 12.88 -87.03
CA HIS A 26 -26.80 13.17 -87.97
C HIS A 26 -26.57 12.02 -88.97
N LYS A 27 -26.38 12.40 -90.24
CA LYS A 27 -26.11 11.51 -91.36
C LYS A 27 -24.79 11.86 -92.03
N ILE A 28 -24.02 10.84 -92.42
CA ILE A 28 -22.84 10.96 -93.26
C ILE A 28 -23.06 10.02 -94.46
N GLY A 29 -22.89 10.51 -95.68
CA GLY A 29 -23.16 9.72 -96.90
C GLY A 29 -24.61 9.21 -97.00
N GLY A 30 -25.58 9.96 -96.46
CA GLY A 30 -27.01 9.60 -96.46
C GLY A 30 -27.46 8.58 -95.39
N LYS A 31 -26.53 7.90 -94.70
CA LYS A 31 -26.82 6.95 -93.61
C LYS A 31 -26.60 7.62 -92.25
N TYR A 32 -27.41 7.26 -91.25
CA TYR A 32 -27.22 7.75 -89.87
C TYR A 32 -25.92 7.21 -89.27
N ILE A 33 -25.18 8.03 -88.51
CA ILE A 33 -23.87 7.64 -87.95
C ILE A 33 -23.99 6.45 -86.99
N HIS A 34 -25.17 6.27 -86.36
CA HIS A 34 -25.47 5.18 -85.42
C HIS A 34 -26.18 3.98 -86.08
N HIS A 35 -26.32 3.96 -87.40
CA HIS A 35 -26.96 2.86 -88.13
C HIS A 35 -26.11 1.59 -88.12
N LYS A 36 -26.44 0.65 -87.25
CA LYS A 36 -25.88 -0.71 -87.29
C LYS A 36 -26.68 -1.57 -88.28
N PRO A 37 -26.07 -2.11 -89.35
CA PRO A 37 -26.76 -3.05 -90.22
C PRO A 37 -27.15 -4.31 -89.45
N SER A 38 -28.34 -4.81 -89.71
CA SER A 38 -28.95 -5.98 -89.06
C SER A 38 -28.31 -7.30 -89.51
N ARG A 39 -27.72 -7.33 -90.71
CA ARG A 39 -26.93 -8.45 -91.25
C ARG A 39 -25.67 -7.94 -91.95
N ALA A 40 -24.58 -8.72 -91.88
CA ALA A 40 -23.27 -8.30 -92.42
C ALA A 40 -23.21 -8.12 -93.97
N SER A 41 -24.21 -8.65 -94.69
CA SER A 41 -24.44 -8.52 -96.12
C SER A 41 -25.36 -7.35 -96.51
N GLU A 42 -25.96 -6.64 -95.55
CA GLU A 42 -26.94 -5.59 -95.81
C GLU A 42 -26.27 -4.38 -96.49
N GLY A 43 -26.61 -4.17 -97.78
CA GLY A 43 -26.05 -3.10 -98.60
C GLY A 43 -24.68 -3.40 -99.23
N LYS A 44 -24.29 -4.66 -99.37
CA LYS A 44 -23.10 -5.11 -100.13
C LYS A 44 -23.51 -6.01 -101.29
N GLU A 45 -22.75 -6.03 -102.37
CA GLU A 45 -22.99 -6.95 -103.48
C GLU A 45 -22.64 -8.39 -103.09
N VAL A 46 -23.50 -9.34 -103.47
CA VAL A 46 -23.39 -10.75 -103.08
C VAL A 46 -23.59 -11.64 -104.29
N THR A 47 -22.58 -12.44 -104.64
CA THR A 47 -22.64 -13.40 -105.75
C THR A 47 -22.98 -14.79 -105.22
N LYS A 48 -23.95 -15.46 -105.84
CA LYS A 48 -24.36 -16.81 -105.41
C LYS A 48 -23.63 -17.87 -106.23
N VAL A 49 -22.86 -18.73 -105.57
CA VAL A 49 -22.10 -19.81 -106.20
C VAL A 49 -22.71 -21.15 -105.81
N VAL A 50 -22.95 -22.00 -106.81
CA VAL A 50 -23.57 -23.32 -106.63
C VAL A 50 -22.48 -24.39 -106.62
N ASN A 51 -22.16 -24.87 -105.43
CA ASN A 51 -21.31 -26.06 -105.27
C ASN A 51 -22.20 -27.26 -104.89
N GLY A 52 -21.71 -28.49 -105.08
CA GLY A 52 -22.52 -29.73 -105.10
C GLY A 52 -23.31 -30.12 -103.83
N THR A 53 -23.31 -29.30 -102.79
CA THR A 53 -24.12 -29.47 -101.56
C THR A 53 -24.98 -28.24 -101.21
N GLY A 54 -25.14 -27.28 -102.11
CA GLY A 54 -26.07 -26.16 -101.97
C GLY A 54 -25.53 -24.80 -102.41
N LEU A 55 -26.46 -23.88 -102.66
CA LEU A 55 -26.19 -22.50 -103.07
C LEU A 55 -25.59 -21.69 -101.90
N ARG A 56 -24.37 -21.15 -102.04
CA ARG A 56 -23.77 -20.23 -101.05
C ARG A 56 -23.66 -18.81 -101.60
N GLU A 57 -24.01 -17.83 -100.79
CA GLU A 57 -23.91 -16.41 -101.12
C GLU A 57 -22.59 -15.85 -100.58
N LEU A 58 -21.70 -15.39 -101.47
CA LEU A 58 -20.40 -14.80 -101.14
C LEU A 58 -20.44 -13.29 -101.36
N ILE A 59 -20.04 -12.53 -100.35
CA ILE A 59 -19.96 -11.06 -100.44
C ILE A 59 -18.74 -10.67 -101.29
N VAL A 60 -18.95 -9.84 -102.31
CA VAL A 60 -17.87 -9.33 -103.17
C VAL A 60 -17.09 -8.25 -102.42
N PRO A 61 -15.75 -8.32 -102.33
CA PRO A 61 -14.95 -7.27 -101.71
C PRO A 61 -14.95 -5.99 -102.54
N CYS A 62 -15.55 -4.91 -102.04
CA CYS A 62 -15.41 -3.57 -102.63
C CYS A 62 -14.11 -2.89 -102.15
N PRO A 63 -13.40 -2.13 -103.01
CA PRO A 63 -12.16 -1.44 -102.61
C PRO A 63 -12.37 -0.20 -101.71
N ASP A 64 -13.58 0.35 -101.67
CA ASP A 64 -13.86 1.60 -100.93
C ASP A 64 -14.04 1.35 -99.42
N PRO A 65 -13.45 2.21 -98.56
CA PRO A 65 -13.54 2.05 -97.11
C PRO A 65 -14.97 2.30 -96.60
N LEU A 66 -15.59 1.25 -96.07
CA LEU A 66 -16.98 1.23 -95.57
C LEU A 66 -17.16 1.77 -94.14
N GLU A 67 -16.10 2.21 -93.46
CA GLU A 67 -16.12 2.68 -92.07
C GLU A 67 -15.94 4.21 -91.96
N PRO A 68 -16.78 4.93 -91.18
CA PRO A 68 -16.66 6.38 -91.01
C PRO A 68 -15.49 6.77 -90.08
N PRO A 69 -14.83 7.93 -90.31
CA PRO A 69 -13.69 8.37 -89.50
C PRO A 69 -14.08 8.77 -88.07
N VAL A 70 -13.21 8.45 -87.11
CA VAL A 70 -13.40 8.75 -85.67
C VAL A 70 -12.65 10.02 -85.26
N ILE A 71 -13.34 10.96 -84.62
CA ILE A 71 -12.80 12.26 -84.18
C ILE A 71 -12.22 12.15 -82.76
N TRP A 72 -10.98 12.63 -82.57
CA TRP A 72 -10.28 12.61 -81.26
C TRP A 72 -10.15 14.02 -80.63
N PRO A 73 -10.25 14.16 -79.29
CA PRO A 73 -10.01 15.43 -78.61
C PRO A 73 -8.54 15.88 -78.64
N ILE A 74 -8.31 17.19 -78.80
CA ILE A 74 -6.96 17.80 -78.84
C ILE A 74 -6.19 17.59 -77.52
N SER A 75 -6.88 17.53 -76.38
CA SER A 75 -6.27 17.25 -75.07
C SER A 75 -5.66 15.84 -74.99
N GLU A 76 -6.36 14.84 -75.53
CA GLU A 76 -5.88 13.46 -75.63
C GLU A 76 -4.72 13.33 -76.62
N PHE A 77 -4.81 13.97 -77.78
CA PHE A 77 -3.71 14.06 -78.74
C PHE A 77 -2.45 14.68 -78.11
N ASN A 78 -2.59 15.80 -77.40
CA ASN A 78 -1.47 16.45 -76.72
C ASN A 78 -0.91 15.61 -75.55
N ARG A 79 -1.75 14.88 -74.80
CA ARG A 79 -1.30 13.93 -73.78
C ARG A 79 -0.44 12.82 -74.39
N LEU A 80 -0.91 12.19 -75.47
CA LEU A 80 -0.17 11.15 -76.17
C LEU A 80 1.11 11.69 -76.80
N LYS A 81 1.09 12.92 -77.34
CA LYS A 81 2.27 13.61 -77.87
C LYS A 81 3.30 13.94 -76.79
N ALA A 82 2.87 14.25 -75.56
CA ALA A 82 3.77 14.44 -74.42
C ALA A 82 4.33 13.11 -73.88
N GLN A 83 3.52 12.04 -73.87
CA GLN A 83 3.92 10.71 -73.40
C GLN A 83 4.82 9.96 -74.39
N SER A 84 4.70 10.24 -75.70
CA SER A 84 5.56 9.66 -76.75
C SER A 84 6.94 10.31 -76.86
N ARG A 85 7.17 11.45 -76.18
CA ARG A 85 8.50 12.09 -76.15
C ARG A 85 9.45 11.26 -75.29
N VAL A 86 10.46 10.67 -75.93
CA VAL A 86 11.51 9.89 -75.26
C VAL A 86 12.46 10.85 -74.52
N TRP A 87 12.44 10.80 -73.19
CA TRP A 87 13.26 11.64 -72.33
C TRP A 87 14.71 11.14 -72.28
N THR A 88 15.67 11.98 -72.65
CA THR A 88 17.11 11.68 -72.52
C THR A 88 17.53 11.69 -71.04
N LYS A 89 18.77 11.27 -70.75
CA LYS A 89 19.31 11.35 -69.38
C LYS A 89 19.52 12.80 -68.92
N GLU A 90 19.85 13.70 -69.86
CA GLU A 90 20.11 15.11 -69.59
C GLU A 90 18.81 15.87 -69.27
N ASP A 91 17.73 15.64 -70.04
CA ASP A 91 16.41 16.23 -69.75
C ASP A 91 15.92 15.86 -68.33
N LYS A 92 16.18 14.62 -67.90
CA LYS A 92 15.81 14.14 -66.55
C LYS A 92 16.64 14.82 -65.46
N LEU A 93 17.93 15.05 -65.69
CA LEU A 93 18.78 15.77 -64.75
C LEU A 93 18.34 17.24 -64.62
N GLN A 94 18.05 17.92 -65.73
CA GLN A 94 17.53 19.30 -65.72
C GLN A 94 16.19 19.39 -64.98
N LEU A 95 15.27 18.45 -65.20
CA LEU A 95 13.99 18.41 -64.47
C LEU A 95 14.18 18.20 -62.96
N ILE A 96 15.13 17.35 -62.55
CA ILE A 96 15.49 17.16 -61.13
C ILE A 96 16.11 18.44 -60.56
N GLU A 97 17.00 19.10 -61.28
CA GLU A 97 17.64 20.34 -60.83
C GLU A 97 16.62 21.49 -60.69
N GLU A 98 15.71 21.65 -61.65
CA GLU A 98 14.60 22.59 -61.54
C GLU A 98 13.69 22.29 -60.35
N ALA A 99 13.38 21.01 -60.10
CA ALA A 99 12.59 20.61 -58.94
C ALA A 99 13.32 20.89 -57.62
N GLN A 100 14.64 20.66 -57.57
CA GLN A 100 15.49 21.02 -56.43
C GLN A 100 15.52 22.53 -56.21
N ARG A 101 15.74 23.36 -57.25
CA ARG A 101 15.71 24.83 -57.15
C ARG A 101 14.34 25.34 -56.67
N LYS A 102 13.23 24.77 -57.16
CA LYS A 102 11.85 25.11 -56.72
C LYS A 102 11.55 24.64 -55.28
N ASN A 103 12.20 23.59 -54.79
CA ASN A 103 12.09 23.16 -53.39
C ASN A 103 12.94 24.03 -52.47
N GLU A 104 14.17 24.36 -52.85
CA GLU A 104 15.08 25.23 -52.10
C GLU A 104 14.49 26.63 -51.91
N ALA A 105 13.93 27.22 -52.98
CA ALA A 105 13.24 28.51 -52.91
C ALA A 105 12.07 28.50 -51.90
N ARG A 106 11.25 27.43 -51.89
CA ARG A 106 10.16 27.24 -50.92
C ARG A 106 10.67 27.01 -49.50
N ARG A 107 11.83 26.36 -49.32
CA ARG A 107 12.46 26.19 -48.00
C ARG A 107 12.91 27.55 -47.44
N ILE A 108 13.60 28.36 -48.25
CA ILE A 108 14.07 29.70 -47.87
C ILE A 108 12.90 30.64 -47.54
N GLU A 109 11.79 30.56 -48.28
CA GLU A 109 10.57 31.33 -47.98
C GLU A 109 9.94 30.90 -46.63
N SER A 110 9.88 29.59 -46.36
CA SER A 110 9.40 29.04 -45.10
C SER A 110 10.29 29.45 -43.92
N GLU A 111 11.61 29.35 -44.06
CA GLU A 111 12.60 29.77 -43.06
C GLU A 111 12.47 31.26 -42.73
N LYS A 112 12.34 32.13 -43.74
CA LYS A 112 12.08 33.58 -43.56
C LYS A 112 10.78 33.84 -42.79
N ARG A 113 9.71 33.11 -43.09
CA ARG A 113 8.41 33.24 -42.38
C ARG A 113 8.53 32.80 -40.91
N VAL A 114 9.27 31.71 -40.64
CA VAL A 114 9.55 31.27 -39.26
C VAL A 114 10.39 32.30 -38.51
N GLU A 115 11.39 32.90 -39.16
CA GLU A 115 12.23 33.95 -38.55
C GLU A 115 11.42 35.23 -38.25
N GLN A 116 10.53 35.64 -39.16
CA GLN A 116 9.60 36.76 -38.94
C GLN A 116 8.67 36.50 -37.75
N LEU A 117 8.07 35.32 -37.66
CA LEU A 117 7.23 34.92 -36.52
C LEU A 117 8.03 34.92 -35.21
N ARG A 118 9.29 34.45 -35.23
CA ARG A 118 10.18 34.47 -34.06
C ARG A 118 10.53 35.88 -33.60
N LYS A 119 10.74 36.83 -34.52
CA LYS A 119 10.98 38.25 -34.21
C LYS A 119 9.73 38.90 -33.59
N ALA A 120 8.56 38.70 -34.21
CA ALA A 120 7.28 39.20 -33.68
C ALA A 120 6.97 38.65 -32.27
N GLN A 121 7.29 37.38 -31.99
CA GLN A 121 7.14 36.80 -30.64
C GLN A 121 8.10 37.41 -29.60
N LEU A 122 9.31 37.81 -30.00
CA LEU A 122 10.23 38.52 -29.08
C LEU A 122 9.71 39.93 -28.75
N GLU A 123 9.13 40.62 -29.73
CA GLU A 123 8.54 41.96 -29.56
C GLU A 123 7.23 41.97 -28.75
N GLN A 124 6.55 40.82 -28.66
CA GLN A 124 5.37 40.61 -27.82
C GLN A 124 5.68 40.33 -26.33
N ARG A 125 6.95 40.20 -25.94
CA ARG A 125 7.32 40.07 -24.52
C ARG A 125 6.87 41.31 -23.75
N ALA A 126 6.31 41.11 -22.56
CA ALA A 126 5.72 42.18 -21.78
C ALA A 126 6.74 43.29 -21.47
N LYS A 127 6.45 44.52 -21.93
CA LYS A 127 7.30 45.69 -21.67
C LYS A 127 7.24 46.03 -20.18
N PRO A 128 8.37 46.38 -19.53
CA PRO A 128 8.37 46.82 -18.13
C PRO A 128 7.34 47.93 -17.88
N GLY A 129 6.52 47.77 -16.83
CA GLY A 129 5.43 48.70 -16.50
C GLY A 129 4.10 48.51 -17.27
N SER A 130 3.99 47.51 -18.15
CA SER A 130 2.71 47.15 -18.76
C SER A 130 1.82 46.30 -17.83
N LYS A 131 0.50 46.31 -18.02
CA LYS A 131 -0.43 45.43 -17.28
C LYS A 131 -0.16 43.93 -17.49
N LEU A 132 0.42 43.56 -18.64
CA LEU A 132 0.88 42.20 -18.89
C LEU A 132 2.09 41.88 -18.01
N PHE A 133 3.05 42.80 -17.90
CA PHE A 133 4.24 42.63 -17.05
C PHE A 133 3.87 42.52 -15.57
N THR A 134 2.90 43.30 -15.07
CA THR A 134 2.44 43.15 -13.66
C THR A 134 1.74 41.81 -13.44
N ASN A 135 0.90 41.36 -14.38
CA ASN A 135 0.23 40.05 -14.27
C ASN A 135 1.22 38.88 -14.39
N GLU A 136 2.24 38.99 -15.25
CA GLU A 136 3.33 38.02 -15.39
C GLU A 136 4.23 37.98 -14.14
N ALA A 137 4.53 39.13 -13.54
CA ALA A 137 5.26 39.22 -12.26
C ALA A 137 4.44 38.61 -11.11
N ASP A 138 3.18 39.00 -10.95
CA ASP A 138 2.27 38.41 -9.95
C ASP A 138 2.12 36.89 -10.12
N ALA A 139 2.10 36.41 -11.37
CA ALA A 139 2.07 34.98 -11.67
C ALA A 139 3.41 34.30 -11.34
N ALA A 140 4.54 34.95 -11.63
CA ALA A 140 5.88 34.47 -11.27
C ALA A 140 6.05 34.38 -9.75
N ASP A 141 5.61 35.38 -8.99
CA ASP A 141 5.66 35.41 -7.52
C ASP A 141 4.75 34.34 -6.90
N LYS A 142 3.53 34.16 -7.44
CA LYS A 142 2.64 33.05 -7.05
C LYS A 142 3.27 31.69 -7.33
N ASN A 143 3.89 31.52 -8.50
CA ASN A 143 4.59 30.30 -8.87
C ASN A 143 5.81 30.06 -7.96
N LEU A 144 6.59 31.10 -7.63
CA LEU A 144 7.71 31.03 -6.71
C LEU A 144 7.25 30.64 -5.30
N TYR A 145 6.16 31.22 -4.80
CA TYR A 145 5.55 30.84 -3.54
C TYR A 145 5.08 29.39 -3.55
N VAL A 146 4.43 28.92 -4.62
CA VAL A 146 4.01 27.52 -4.77
C VAL A 146 5.21 26.58 -4.79
N LEU A 147 6.29 26.92 -5.50
CA LEU A 147 7.53 26.14 -5.55
C LEU A 147 8.22 26.11 -4.18
N GLN A 148 8.34 27.24 -3.49
CA GLN A 148 8.89 27.30 -2.13
C GLN A 148 8.04 26.48 -1.16
N ARG A 149 6.70 26.59 -1.24
CA ARG A 149 5.79 25.85 -0.38
C ARG A 149 5.84 24.35 -0.63
N ALA A 150 5.96 23.93 -1.89
CA ALA A 150 6.17 22.52 -2.26
C ALA A 150 7.52 22.00 -1.77
N PHE A 151 8.58 22.82 -1.85
CA PHE A 151 9.89 22.50 -1.29
C PHE A 151 9.83 22.35 0.24
N GLU A 152 9.22 23.31 0.95
CA GLU A 152 8.98 23.23 2.40
C GLU A 152 8.22 21.95 2.77
N LEU A 153 7.11 21.65 2.09
CA LEU A 153 6.33 20.43 2.32
C LEU A 153 7.15 19.16 2.07
N ARG A 154 8.03 19.14 1.06
CA ARG A 154 8.94 18.02 0.83
C ARG A 154 9.95 17.86 1.97
N GLN A 155 10.53 18.95 2.47
CA GLN A 155 11.44 18.90 3.61
C GLN A 155 10.73 18.46 4.91
N GLU A 156 9.48 18.87 5.14
CA GLU A 156 8.66 18.40 6.28
C GLU A 156 8.31 16.91 6.19
N GLN A 157 8.43 16.28 5.00
CA GLN A 157 8.28 14.84 4.81
C GLN A 157 9.57 14.05 5.02
N GLU A 158 10.73 14.69 5.19
CA GLU A 158 11.96 13.98 5.58
C GLU A 158 11.82 13.45 7.02
N ASP A 159 12.16 12.19 7.27
CA ASP A 159 11.85 11.52 8.55
C ASP A 159 12.61 12.12 9.74
N GLU A 160 13.80 12.67 9.49
CA GLU A 160 14.60 13.43 10.44
C GLU A 160 13.85 14.72 10.88
N VAL A 161 13.16 15.38 9.96
CA VAL A 161 12.35 16.59 10.22
C VAL A 161 11.03 16.21 10.90
N LYS A 162 10.42 15.08 10.55
CA LYS A 162 9.27 14.52 11.30
C LYS A 162 9.63 14.20 12.75
N ASN A 163 10.79 13.60 13.00
CA ASN A 163 11.28 13.33 14.35
C ASN A 163 11.51 14.63 15.14
N ALA A 164 12.11 15.65 14.52
CA ALA A 164 12.23 16.98 15.12
C ALA A 164 10.87 17.61 15.45
N ASN A 165 9.88 17.49 14.56
CA ASN A 165 8.50 17.92 14.84
C ASN A 165 7.89 17.19 16.04
N GLY A 166 8.13 15.88 16.17
CA GLY A 166 7.69 15.06 17.32
C GLY A 166 8.31 15.52 18.64
N ILE A 167 9.62 15.75 18.67
CA ILE A 167 10.34 16.29 19.84
C ILE A 167 9.84 17.68 20.21
N ILE A 168 9.66 18.57 19.22
CA ILE A 168 9.10 19.92 19.43
C ILE A 168 7.67 19.86 20.01
N LEU A 169 6.83 18.92 19.54
CA LEU A 169 5.49 18.73 20.07
C LEU A 169 5.52 18.22 21.52
N ALA A 170 6.35 17.22 21.82
CA ALA A 170 6.52 16.70 23.18
C ALA A 170 6.99 17.80 24.16
N ALA A 171 7.93 18.65 23.71
CA ALA A 171 8.42 19.80 24.46
C ALA A 171 7.32 20.85 24.74
N LYS A 172 6.45 21.14 23.77
CA LYS A 172 5.26 21.99 23.97
C LYS A 172 4.30 21.40 25.01
N CYS A 173 3.99 20.11 24.92
CA CYS A 173 3.15 19.42 25.89
C CYS A 173 3.76 19.44 27.31
N LEU A 174 5.07 19.28 27.43
CA LEU A 174 5.78 19.39 28.71
C LEU A 174 5.73 20.81 29.29
N ALA A 175 5.89 21.84 28.45
CA ALA A 175 5.79 23.24 28.88
C ALA A 175 4.39 23.57 29.42
N ILE A 176 3.33 23.17 28.71
CA ILE A 176 1.94 23.33 29.16
C ILE A 176 1.72 22.58 30.48
N ARG A 177 2.16 21.32 30.58
CA ARG A 177 2.02 20.54 31.82
C ARG A 177 2.73 21.19 33.02
N LYS A 178 3.93 21.75 32.81
CA LYS A 178 4.65 22.49 33.87
C LYS A 178 3.89 23.72 34.33
N ALA A 179 3.31 24.50 33.40
CA ALA A 179 2.46 25.64 33.75
C ALA A 179 1.22 25.22 34.55
N GLN A 180 0.52 24.16 34.12
CA GLN A 180 -0.64 23.61 34.82
C GLN A 180 -0.34 23.09 36.23
N ILE A 181 0.86 22.54 36.46
CA ILE A 181 1.28 22.12 37.81
C ILE A 181 1.44 23.33 38.73
N VAL A 182 2.12 24.39 38.26
CA VAL A 182 2.31 25.64 39.03
C VAL A 182 0.96 26.33 39.30
N GLU A 183 0.07 26.37 38.31
CA GLU A 183 -1.31 26.89 38.45
C GLU A 183 -2.09 26.09 39.49
N LYS A 184 -2.04 24.75 39.45
CA LYS A 184 -2.70 23.88 40.44
C LYS A 184 -2.13 24.07 41.85
N GLU A 185 -0.83 24.24 42.00
CA GLU A 185 -0.20 24.54 43.29
C GLU A 185 -0.61 25.90 43.85
N LEU A 186 -0.80 26.90 42.99
CA LEU A 186 -1.30 28.21 43.38
C LEU A 186 -2.77 28.13 43.84
N LEU A 187 -3.64 27.53 43.02
CA LEU A 187 -5.06 27.31 43.37
C LEU A 187 -5.23 26.50 44.66
N HIS A 188 -4.36 25.53 44.92
CA HIS A 188 -4.39 24.77 46.17
C HIS A 188 -4.03 25.65 47.38
N LYS A 189 -3.01 26.52 47.26
CA LYS A 189 -2.66 27.48 48.32
C LYS A 189 -3.81 28.44 48.61
N GLU A 190 -4.35 29.08 47.58
CA GLU A 190 -5.49 29.99 47.68
C GLU A 190 -6.71 29.29 48.35
N LEU A 191 -7.00 28.05 47.96
CA LEU A 191 -8.05 27.25 48.60
C LEU A 191 -7.77 26.99 50.09
N THR A 192 -6.55 26.58 50.45
CA THR A 192 -6.20 26.33 51.87
C THR A 192 -6.19 27.60 52.72
N GLU A 193 -5.90 28.77 52.14
CA GLU A 193 -6.00 30.06 52.81
C GLU A 193 -7.46 30.46 53.07
N GLU A 194 -8.36 30.21 52.09
CA GLU A 194 -9.79 30.45 52.24
C GLU A 194 -10.46 29.46 53.21
N GLU A 195 -10.11 28.17 53.16
CA GLU A 195 -10.54 27.16 54.16
C GLU A 195 -10.14 27.60 55.57
N ARG A 196 -8.88 28.02 55.76
CA ARG A 196 -8.40 28.55 57.04
C ARG A 196 -9.14 29.82 57.49
N ARG A 197 -9.58 30.67 56.54
CA ARG A 197 -10.40 31.85 56.83
C ARG A 197 -11.80 31.44 57.31
N LEU A 198 -12.42 30.48 56.64
CA LEU A 198 -13.73 29.93 56.99
C LEU A 198 -13.70 29.24 58.36
N ASP A 199 -12.72 28.39 58.63
CA ASP A 199 -12.50 27.75 59.94
C ASP A 199 -12.35 28.80 61.06
N GLY A 200 -11.61 29.87 60.80
CA GLY A 200 -11.46 30.99 61.73
C GLY A 200 -12.79 31.68 62.06
N MET A 201 -13.69 31.84 61.08
CA MET A 201 -15.03 32.38 61.31
C MET A 201 -15.95 31.39 62.03
N MET A 202 -15.89 30.10 61.69
CA MET A 202 -16.66 29.04 62.34
C MET A 202 -16.28 28.87 63.82
N GLU A 203 -14.99 28.95 64.15
CA GLU A 203 -14.52 28.92 65.54
C GLU A 203 -14.96 30.17 66.32
N GLN A 204 -14.97 31.36 65.70
CA GLN A 204 -15.52 32.56 66.32
C GLN A 204 -17.02 32.43 66.63
N GLU A 205 -17.82 31.90 65.70
CA GLU A 205 -19.24 31.63 65.94
C GLU A 205 -19.44 30.55 67.01
N ARG A 206 -18.63 29.49 67.03
CA ARG A 206 -18.65 28.47 68.10
C ARG A 206 -18.37 29.09 69.47
N GLN A 207 -17.39 29.98 69.57
CA GLN A 207 -17.07 30.70 70.81
C GLN A 207 -18.18 31.65 71.25
N LYS A 208 -18.84 32.36 70.32
CA LYS A 208 -20.03 33.18 70.63
C LYS A 208 -21.18 32.32 71.14
N ALA A 209 -21.46 31.19 70.49
CA ALA A 209 -22.50 30.26 70.89
C ALA A 209 -22.25 29.66 72.29
N LEU A 210 -21.01 29.30 72.61
CA LEU A 210 -20.63 28.83 73.94
C LEU A 210 -20.83 29.92 75.02
N LYS A 211 -20.36 31.15 74.78
CA LYS A 211 -20.58 32.28 75.70
C LYS A 211 -22.07 32.53 75.96
N ALA A 212 -22.90 32.52 74.92
CA ALA A 212 -24.35 32.66 75.06
C ALA A 212 -24.99 31.48 75.84
N GLU A 213 -24.43 30.28 75.75
CA GLU A 213 -24.88 29.10 76.51
C GLU A 213 -24.45 29.18 77.99
N GLU A 214 -23.24 29.67 78.27
CA GLU A 214 -22.73 29.99 79.61
C GLU A 214 -23.55 31.10 80.29
N GLU A 215 -23.86 32.19 79.59
CA GLU A 215 -24.75 33.25 80.07
C GLU A 215 -26.15 32.70 80.39
N ARG A 216 -26.70 31.85 79.52
CA ARG A 216 -27.97 31.14 79.79
C ARG A 216 -27.88 30.19 80.98
N LYS A 217 -26.76 29.48 81.19
CA LYS A 217 -26.51 28.66 82.40
C LYS A 217 -26.45 29.53 83.66
N ALA A 218 -25.73 30.65 83.63
CA ALA A 218 -25.63 31.60 84.74
C ALA A 218 -27.00 32.18 85.10
N LEU A 219 -27.79 32.62 84.12
CA LEU A 219 -29.15 33.11 84.34
C LEU A 219 -30.06 32.04 84.96
N ARG A 220 -30.03 30.80 84.43
CA ARG A 220 -30.76 29.66 85.01
C ARG A 220 -30.33 29.36 86.44
N HIS A 221 -29.04 29.47 86.75
CA HIS A 221 -28.52 29.28 88.11
C HIS A 221 -29.01 30.36 89.09
N VAL A 222 -29.07 31.63 88.66
CA VAL A 222 -29.63 32.73 89.46
C VAL A 222 -31.13 32.55 89.69
N ILE A 223 -31.89 32.15 88.67
CA ILE A 223 -33.33 31.85 88.82
C ILE A 223 -33.53 30.67 89.77
N ASN A 224 -32.78 29.57 89.60
CA ASN A 224 -32.88 28.39 90.46
C ASN A 224 -32.56 28.72 91.93
N LYS A 225 -31.53 29.54 92.20
CA LYS A 225 -31.25 30.05 93.55
C LYS A 225 -32.46 30.78 94.15
N ARG A 226 -33.04 31.74 93.42
CA ARG A 226 -34.26 32.45 93.86
C ARG A 226 -35.45 31.51 94.13
N HIS A 227 -35.61 30.46 93.33
CA HIS A 227 -36.65 29.45 93.54
C HIS A 227 -36.38 28.62 94.81
N VAL A 228 -35.13 28.19 95.04
CA VAL A 228 -34.73 27.47 96.26
C VAL A 228 -34.89 28.34 97.50
N ASP A 229 -34.54 29.63 97.43
CA ASP A 229 -34.74 30.60 98.51
C ASP A 229 -36.23 30.77 98.83
N GLY A 230 -37.08 30.90 97.79
CA GLY A 230 -38.53 30.97 97.93
C GLY A 230 -39.16 29.71 98.53
N LEU A 231 -38.76 28.53 98.08
CA LEU A 231 -39.17 27.25 98.67
C LEU A 231 -38.72 27.13 100.13
N SER A 232 -37.51 27.60 100.46
CA SER A 232 -36.99 27.61 101.83
C SER A 232 -37.80 28.53 102.74
N GLN A 233 -38.28 29.67 102.22
CA GLN A 233 -39.21 30.54 102.95
C GLN A 233 -40.59 29.88 103.14
N GLN A 234 -41.12 29.19 102.11
CA GLN A 234 -42.38 28.45 102.21
C GLN A 234 -42.30 27.30 103.23
N ILE A 235 -41.20 26.55 103.27
CA ILE A 235 -40.98 25.49 104.27
C ILE A 235 -41.00 26.07 105.68
N ARG A 236 -40.29 27.18 105.94
CA ARG A 236 -40.32 27.88 107.25
C ARG A 236 -41.74 28.35 107.60
N GLY A 237 -42.48 28.90 106.63
CA GLY A 237 -43.88 29.31 106.82
C GLY A 237 -44.79 28.14 107.20
N ASN A 238 -44.67 27.01 106.50
CA ASN A 238 -45.41 25.78 106.79
C ASN A 238 -45.03 25.19 108.16
N GLU A 239 -43.77 25.27 108.57
CA GLU A 239 -43.31 24.78 109.86
C GLU A 239 -43.85 25.64 111.02
N VAL A 240 -43.86 26.97 110.87
CA VAL A 240 -44.56 27.88 111.80
C VAL A 240 -46.06 27.57 111.86
N GLN A 241 -46.71 27.36 110.70
CA GLN A 241 -48.13 27.00 110.65
C GLN A 241 -48.41 25.66 111.35
N ARG A 242 -47.51 24.67 111.19
CA ARG A 242 -47.59 23.38 111.87
C ARG A 242 -47.45 23.50 113.38
N MET A 243 -46.59 24.40 113.87
CA MET A 243 -46.49 24.70 115.30
C MET A 243 -47.80 25.29 115.85
N ILE A 244 -48.41 26.24 115.14
CA ILE A 244 -49.72 26.82 115.49
C ILE A 244 -50.82 25.73 115.50
N GLU A 245 -50.81 24.82 114.53
CA GLU A 245 -51.75 23.68 114.52
C GLU A 245 -51.55 22.70 115.68
N VAL A 246 -50.30 22.47 116.12
CA VAL A 246 -50.02 21.63 117.30
C VAL A 246 -50.52 22.33 118.57
N GLU A 247 -50.28 23.62 118.72
CA GLU A 247 -50.77 24.42 119.85
C GLU A 247 -52.31 24.43 119.92
N ASN A 248 -52.98 24.63 118.79
CA ASN A 248 -54.44 24.50 118.69
C ASN A 248 -54.93 23.09 119.07
N LYS A 249 -54.26 22.03 118.60
CA LYS A 249 -54.59 20.64 118.96
C LYS A 249 -54.35 20.35 120.45
N GLU A 250 -53.36 20.98 121.09
CA GLU A 250 -53.20 20.92 122.53
C GLU A 250 -54.35 21.61 123.27
N GLU A 251 -54.78 22.79 122.82
CA GLU A 251 -55.96 23.46 123.38
C GLU A 251 -57.23 22.62 123.23
N GLU A 252 -57.47 22.06 122.05
CA GLU A 252 -58.59 21.15 121.79
C GLU A 252 -58.48 19.89 122.66
N SER A 253 -57.29 19.30 122.79
CA SER A 253 -57.06 18.15 123.68
C SER A 253 -57.33 18.48 125.14
N ARG A 254 -56.97 19.70 125.61
CA ARG A 254 -57.31 20.19 126.96
C ARG A 254 -58.82 20.36 127.13
N LYS A 255 -59.54 20.80 126.09
CA LYS A 255 -61.02 20.93 126.09
C LYS A 255 -61.69 19.54 126.08
N ILE A 256 -61.23 18.62 125.23
CA ILE A 256 -61.71 17.23 125.11
C ILE A 256 -61.45 16.45 126.40
N ASN A 257 -60.28 16.57 127.03
CA ASN A 257 -59.97 15.87 128.28
C ASN A 257 -60.90 16.33 129.43
N LYS A 258 -61.21 17.64 129.53
CA LYS A 258 -62.24 18.14 130.45
C LYS A 258 -63.63 17.55 130.18
N ALA A 259 -64.02 17.42 128.92
CA ALA A 259 -65.28 16.77 128.54
C ALA A 259 -65.28 15.25 128.82
N MET A 260 -64.15 14.57 128.60
CA MET A 260 -64.00 13.14 128.85
C MET A 260 -64.02 12.80 130.34
N ILE A 261 -63.48 13.66 131.22
CA ILE A 261 -63.62 13.52 132.68
C ILE A 261 -65.10 13.64 133.10
N ALA A 262 -65.88 14.52 132.46
CA ALA A 262 -67.32 14.61 132.70
C ALA A 262 -68.05 13.33 132.21
N MET A 263 -67.77 12.88 131.00
CA MET A 263 -68.34 11.65 130.43
C MET A 263 -67.96 10.40 131.25
N GLN A 264 -66.72 10.29 131.76
CA GLN A 264 -66.30 9.15 132.59
C GLN A 264 -67.07 9.06 133.92
N ARG A 265 -67.55 10.17 134.47
CA ARG A 265 -68.46 10.14 135.64
C ARG A 265 -69.81 9.52 135.26
N GLU A 266 -70.37 9.92 134.12
CA GLU A 266 -71.64 9.41 133.60
C GLU A 266 -71.56 7.94 133.17
N ASP A 267 -70.46 7.54 132.51
CA ASP A 267 -70.20 6.16 132.13
C ASP A 267 -69.95 5.23 133.31
N ALA A 268 -69.40 5.73 134.42
CA ALA A 268 -69.29 4.94 135.66
C ALA A 268 -70.66 4.55 136.23
N GLU A 269 -71.68 5.41 136.08
CA GLU A 269 -73.06 5.11 136.44
C GLU A 269 -73.71 4.14 135.43
N ASN A 270 -73.48 4.34 134.12
CA ASN A 270 -74.01 3.45 133.08
C ASN A 270 -73.38 2.04 133.07
N LEU A 271 -72.09 1.91 133.40
CA LEU A 271 -71.40 0.62 133.46
C LEU A 271 -71.92 -0.26 134.61
N ARG A 272 -72.36 0.36 135.72
CA ARG A 272 -73.07 -0.35 136.80
C ARG A 272 -74.38 -0.97 136.30
N ARG A 273 -75.08 -0.32 135.36
CA ARG A 273 -76.29 -0.89 134.70
C ARG A 273 -75.92 -2.02 133.73
N LYS A 274 -74.96 -1.82 132.83
CA LYS A 274 -74.61 -2.80 131.77
C LYS A 274 -73.98 -4.11 132.28
N LYS A 275 -73.25 -4.09 133.40
CA LYS A 275 -72.72 -5.33 134.01
C LYS A 275 -73.83 -6.31 134.44
N LEU A 276 -75.03 -5.80 134.71
CA LEU A 276 -76.21 -6.57 135.08
C LEU A 276 -76.85 -7.29 133.86
N GLU A 277 -76.50 -6.89 132.64
CA GLU A 277 -77.04 -7.45 131.39
C GLU A 277 -76.05 -8.39 130.68
N GLN A 278 -74.76 -8.03 130.58
CA GLN A 278 -73.77 -8.79 129.80
C GLN A 278 -73.51 -10.22 130.30
N ALA A 279 -73.81 -10.53 131.57
CA ALA A 279 -73.73 -11.88 132.10
C ALA A 279 -74.66 -12.88 131.38
N LYS A 280 -75.67 -12.40 130.63
CA LYS A 280 -76.69 -13.22 129.98
C LYS A 280 -76.35 -13.72 128.57
N VAL A 281 -75.42 -13.07 127.86
CA VAL A 281 -75.23 -13.27 126.40
C VAL A 281 -74.01 -14.13 126.03
N ARG A 282 -73.00 -14.24 126.92
CA ARG A 282 -71.71 -14.89 126.57
C ARG A 282 -71.78 -16.39 126.27
N GLU A 283 -72.85 -17.06 126.69
CA GLU A 283 -72.97 -18.51 126.57
C GLU A 283 -73.28 -18.99 125.13
N GLU A 284 -73.74 -18.10 124.25
CA GLU A 284 -74.36 -18.48 122.97
C GLU A 284 -73.38 -18.62 121.79
N LEU A 285 -72.24 -17.91 121.78
CA LEU A 285 -71.44 -17.69 120.56
C LEU A 285 -70.36 -18.77 120.26
N ARG A 286 -70.05 -19.68 121.19
CA ARG A 286 -68.84 -20.53 121.13
C ARG A 286 -68.82 -21.60 120.01
N LEU A 287 -69.92 -21.81 119.30
CA LEU A 287 -70.18 -23.04 118.53
C LEU A 287 -69.98 -22.94 117.00
N ALA A 288 -69.69 -21.77 116.43
CA ALA A 288 -69.90 -21.54 114.98
C ALA A 288 -68.66 -21.64 114.05
N ASN A 289 -67.42 -21.55 114.55
CA ASN A 289 -66.28 -21.06 113.73
C ASN A 289 -65.40 -22.12 113.01
N GLU A 290 -65.56 -23.42 113.24
CA GLU A 290 -64.52 -24.41 112.88
C GLU A 290 -64.53 -24.89 111.40
N ASN A 291 -65.52 -24.51 110.58
CA ASN A 291 -65.86 -25.25 109.35
C ASN A 291 -65.26 -24.76 108.00
N ILE A 292 -64.49 -23.66 107.92
CA ILE A 292 -64.28 -22.91 106.65
C ILE A 292 -62.96 -23.23 105.86
N ALA A 293 -61.97 -23.90 106.44
CA ALA A 293 -60.57 -23.74 106.01
C ALA A 293 -60.05 -24.50 104.75
N GLN A 294 -60.75 -25.48 104.17
CA GLN A 294 -60.08 -26.56 103.39
C GLN A 294 -59.90 -26.40 101.85
N PHE A 295 -60.51 -25.43 101.17
CA PHE A 295 -60.75 -25.52 99.69
C PHE A 295 -59.68 -24.99 98.69
N ARG A 296 -58.50 -24.48 99.11
CA ARG A 296 -57.73 -23.49 98.29
C ARG A 296 -56.55 -23.96 97.40
N ILE A 297 -56.21 -25.24 97.26
CA ILE A 297 -54.84 -25.66 96.85
C ILE A 297 -54.63 -26.05 95.35
N LEU A 298 -55.67 -26.39 94.57
CA LEU A 298 -55.52 -27.19 93.32
C LEU A 298 -55.12 -26.49 92.00
N GLN A 299 -54.99 -25.16 91.92
CA GLN A 299 -55.13 -24.41 90.64
C GLN A 299 -53.85 -23.99 89.85
N LYS A 300 -52.63 -24.47 90.18
CA LYS A 300 -51.39 -23.76 89.75
C LYS A 300 -50.45 -24.41 88.71
N GLU A 301 -50.73 -25.59 88.16
CA GLU A 301 -49.67 -26.39 87.47
C GLU A 301 -49.67 -26.34 85.92
N GLU A 302 -50.68 -25.77 85.25
CA GLU A 302 -50.90 -26.02 83.80
C GLU A 302 -50.16 -25.09 82.80
N GLU A 303 -49.67 -23.90 83.20
CA GLU A 303 -49.29 -22.84 82.25
C GLU A 303 -47.90 -22.97 81.57
N ARG A 304 -47.07 -23.96 81.92
CA ARG A 304 -45.60 -23.91 81.64
C ARG A 304 -45.13 -24.42 80.26
N ILE A 305 -45.97 -25.07 79.45
CA ILE A 305 -45.50 -25.89 78.31
C ILE A 305 -45.53 -25.20 76.92
N ALA A 306 -46.21 -24.05 76.76
CA ALA A 306 -46.55 -23.52 75.44
C ALA A 306 -45.41 -22.82 74.64
N THR A 307 -44.30 -22.41 75.26
CA THR A 307 -43.48 -21.28 74.76
C THR A 307 -42.27 -21.62 73.87
N LEU A 308 -41.96 -22.90 73.60
CA LEU A 308 -40.65 -23.31 73.02
C LEU A 308 -40.62 -23.67 71.51
N ARG A 309 -41.72 -23.56 70.75
CA ARG A 309 -41.82 -24.11 69.37
C ARG A 309 -41.67 -23.13 68.19
N VAL A 310 -41.42 -21.84 68.41
CA VAL A 310 -41.56 -20.80 67.36
C VAL A 310 -40.23 -20.32 66.72
N GLN A 311 -39.07 -20.61 67.31
CA GLN A 311 -37.81 -19.93 66.92
C GLN A 311 -36.97 -20.55 65.77
N GLU A 312 -37.17 -21.80 65.34
CA GLU A 312 -36.25 -22.43 64.36
C GLU A 312 -36.55 -22.19 62.87
N PHE A 313 -37.75 -21.75 62.50
CA PHE A 313 -38.20 -21.78 61.09
C PHE A 313 -37.59 -20.68 60.20
N MET A 314 -37.20 -19.54 60.76
CA MET A 314 -36.84 -18.33 59.98
C MET A 314 -35.40 -18.32 59.43
N ARG A 315 -34.51 -19.26 59.83
CA ARG A 315 -33.06 -19.16 59.57
C ARG A 315 -32.56 -19.74 58.23
N LYS A 316 -33.41 -20.41 57.43
CA LYS A 316 -32.96 -21.23 56.27
C LYS A 316 -33.40 -20.72 54.88
N LYS A 317 -34.07 -19.57 54.77
CA LYS A 317 -34.61 -19.06 53.49
C LYS A 317 -33.71 -18.07 52.73
N ALA A 318 -32.85 -17.32 53.42
CA ALA A 318 -32.16 -16.15 52.84
C ALA A 318 -30.92 -16.46 51.98
N GLU A 319 -30.42 -17.69 51.96
CA GLU A 319 -29.04 -17.99 51.53
C GLU A 319 -28.92 -18.55 50.09
N ARG A 320 -30.01 -18.57 49.31
CA ARG A 320 -30.04 -19.17 47.95
C ARG A 320 -30.53 -18.28 46.81
N GLU A 321 -30.99 -17.07 47.12
CA GLU A 321 -31.43 -16.09 46.11
C GLU A 321 -30.32 -15.10 45.70
N ALA A 322 -29.12 -15.24 46.28
CA ALA A 322 -27.92 -14.47 45.94
C ALA A 322 -27.29 -14.93 44.60
N ALA A 323 -27.98 -14.64 43.50
CA ALA A 323 -27.41 -14.24 42.21
C ALA A 323 -26.31 -15.15 41.61
N ARG A 324 -26.53 -15.99 40.59
CA ARG A 324 -27.37 -15.84 39.37
C ARG A 324 -27.15 -14.59 38.50
N ASP A 325 -26.50 -13.54 39.00
CA ASP A 325 -26.33 -12.29 38.25
C ASP A 325 -24.88 -12.07 37.74
N ALA A 326 -24.01 -13.08 37.89
CA ALA A 326 -22.58 -12.98 37.54
C ALA A 326 -22.17 -13.64 36.20
N GLU A 327 -23.10 -14.27 35.46
CA GLU A 327 -22.77 -14.96 34.18
C GLU A 327 -22.75 -14.06 32.93
N LEU A 328 -23.26 -12.82 32.99
CA LEU A 328 -23.62 -12.04 31.79
C LEU A 328 -22.85 -10.72 31.62
N ALA A 329 -21.54 -10.72 31.88
CA ALA A 329 -20.69 -9.52 31.78
C ALA A 329 -19.75 -9.45 30.56
N GLU A 330 -18.96 -10.49 30.25
CA GLU A 330 -17.82 -10.37 29.31
C GLU A 330 -17.75 -11.45 28.21
N ILE A 331 -18.86 -11.62 27.46
CA ILE A 331 -18.88 -12.41 26.21
C ILE A 331 -18.51 -11.58 24.96
N GLN A 332 -18.35 -10.25 25.08
CA GLN A 332 -18.58 -9.35 23.92
C GLN A 332 -17.54 -8.28 23.59
N ALA A 333 -16.33 -8.38 24.15
CA ALA A 333 -15.11 -7.75 23.62
C ALA A 333 -13.90 -8.68 23.93
N GLU A 334 -12.91 -8.87 23.07
CA GLU A 334 -12.74 -8.33 21.74
C GLU A 334 -12.06 -9.35 20.83
N LYS A 335 -12.80 -9.72 19.78
CA LYS A 335 -12.28 -9.84 18.44
C LYS A 335 -11.12 -8.85 18.23
N ASN A 336 -9.94 -9.33 17.81
CA ASN A 336 -9.17 -8.83 16.67
C ASN A 336 -7.67 -9.13 16.80
N ARG A 337 -7.25 -10.33 16.37
CA ARG A 337 -6.49 -10.52 15.11
C ARG A 337 -5.99 -11.97 15.02
N GLU A 338 -6.23 -12.75 13.96
CA GLU A 338 -5.99 -12.43 12.53
C GLU A 338 -4.59 -11.84 12.30
N LEU A 339 -3.55 -12.68 12.42
CA LEU A 339 -2.56 -12.91 11.35
C LEU A 339 -1.46 -13.92 11.77
N SER A 340 -0.90 -14.60 10.77
CA SER A 340 0.39 -15.35 10.84
C SER A 340 0.44 -16.72 11.53
N ARG A 341 -0.32 -17.70 11.03
CA ARG A 341 0.25 -19.07 10.81
C ARG A 341 -0.42 -19.95 9.73
N LEU A 342 -1.06 -19.33 8.74
CA LEU A 342 -1.41 -19.96 7.45
C LEU A 342 -0.55 -19.41 6.30
N GLN A 343 0.77 -19.41 6.52
CA GLN A 343 1.79 -19.35 5.46
C GLN A 343 2.83 -20.48 5.66
N ALA A 344 2.35 -21.65 6.09
CA ALA A 344 3.07 -22.89 5.89
C ALA A 344 2.98 -23.26 4.39
N ALA A 345 3.82 -22.63 3.58
CA ALA A 345 4.04 -23.03 2.19
C ALA A 345 4.33 -24.54 2.18
N GLN A 346 3.53 -25.36 1.52
CA GLN A 346 3.32 -25.33 0.07
C GLN A 346 4.65 -25.24 -0.71
N GLN A 347 5.48 -26.27 -0.53
CA GLN A 347 5.60 -27.31 -1.55
C GLN A 347 6.00 -26.82 -2.96
N LYS A 348 7.32 -26.74 -3.20
CA LYS A 348 7.99 -27.00 -4.48
C LYS A 348 9.51 -27.02 -4.30
N ALA A 349 10.20 -27.80 -5.17
CA ALA A 349 11.60 -28.23 -5.13
C ALA A 349 11.84 -29.48 -4.25
N MET A 350 11.85 -30.72 -4.75
CA MET A 350 12.14 -31.17 -6.14
C MET A 350 13.50 -30.66 -6.65
N ASP A 351 14.58 -31.35 -6.25
CA ASP A 351 15.52 -32.03 -7.18
C ASP A 351 16.86 -32.37 -6.50
N GLU A 352 16.89 -33.48 -5.74
CA GLU A 352 18.15 -34.11 -5.26
C GLU A 352 18.11 -35.63 -5.51
N GLN A 353 17.93 -36.01 -6.78
CA GLN A 353 17.90 -37.40 -7.23
C GLN A 353 18.88 -37.66 -8.40
N SER A 354 20.02 -36.95 -8.40
CA SER A 354 21.04 -36.96 -9.47
C SER A 354 22.45 -37.38 -9.01
N ALA A 355 22.56 -38.11 -7.89
CA ALA A 355 23.83 -38.56 -7.31
C ALA A 355 23.93 -40.10 -7.31
N LYS A 356 24.04 -40.73 -8.49
CA LYS A 356 24.01 -42.21 -8.62
C LYS A 356 24.85 -42.87 -9.72
N ASP A 357 25.74 -42.15 -10.41
CA ASP A 357 26.57 -42.67 -11.53
C ASP A 357 28.09 -42.52 -11.29
N GLU A 358 28.60 -42.97 -10.13
CA GLU A 358 30.02 -42.76 -9.75
C GLU A 358 30.77 -44.07 -9.37
N LEU A 359 30.30 -45.25 -9.80
CA LEU A 359 30.72 -46.53 -9.20
C LEU A 359 31.04 -47.70 -10.18
N ASN A 360 31.49 -47.43 -11.41
CA ASN A 360 31.59 -48.49 -12.45
C ASN A 360 32.89 -48.50 -13.32
N ALA A 361 34.04 -48.10 -12.76
CA ALA A 361 35.23 -47.72 -13.58
C ALA A 361 36.57 -48.47 -13.33
N LEU A 362 36.62 -49.60 -12.62
CA LEU A 362 37.91 -50.30 -12.34
C LEU A 362 37.82 -51.84 -12.45
N ARG A 363 38.17 -52.45 -13.60
CA ARG A 363 38.45 -53.91 -13.69
C ARG A 363 39.18 -54.50 -14.93
N THR A 364 39.76 -53.74 -15.86
CA THR A 364 40.11 -54.27 -17.20
C THR A 364 41.59 -54.04 -17.62
N GLN A 365 42.57 -54.90 -17.27
CA GLN A 365 43.98 -54.64 -17.68
C GLN A 365 45.08 -55.75 -17.76
N GLU A 366 44.85 -57.08 -17.74
CA GLU A 366 45.97 -58.07 -17.53
C GLU A 366 46.27 -59.23 -18.53
N GLU A 367 45.75 -59.30 -19.78
CA GLU A 367 45.77 -60.58 -20.57
C GLU A 367 46.71 -60.77 -21.82
N VAL A 368 47.72 -59.93 -22.14
CA VAL A 368 48.16 -59.73 -23.56
C VAL A 368 49.46 -60.42 -24.13
N GLU A 369 50.34 -61.11 -23.39
CA GLU A 369 51.79 -61.21 -23.78
C GLU A 369 52.41 -62.60 -24.26
N ARG A 370 52.39 -63.03 -25.56
CA ARG A 370 52.85 -64.41 -26.01
C ARG A 370 53.77 -64.66 -27.28
N GLU A 371 53.28 -65.27 -28.40
CA GLU A 371 54.05 -66.23 -29.29
C GLU A 371 54.79 -65.72 -30.58
N TRP A 372 55.60 -66.56 -31.30
CA TRP A 372 56.35 -66.14 -32.55
C TRP A 372 56.85 -67.17 -33.67
N ARG A 373 57.57 -68.30 -33.43
CA ARG A 373 58.99 -68.42 -33.94
C ARG A 373 59.51 -69.72 -34.72
N GLU A 374 59.49 -69.89 -36.08
CA GLU A 374 60.01 -71.14 -36.76
C GLU A 374 60.48 -71.18 -38.29
N LYS A 375 61.28 -72.23 -38.67
CA LYS A 375 61.43 -73.07 -39.95
C LYS A 375 62.06 -72.57 -41.32
N GLU A 376 62.82 -73.45 -42.06
CA GLU A 376 63.34 -73.29 -43.48
C GLU A 376 64.17 -74.51 -44.10
N ARG A 377 64.30 -74.67 -45.46
CA ARG A 377 65.44 -75.12 -46.39
C ARG A 377 65.29 -76.32 -47.39
N LYS A 378 65.60 -76.15 -48.73
CA LYS A 378 66.19 -77.14 -49.74
C LYS A 378 66.33 -76.64 -51.23
N ALA A 379 67.09 -77.33 -52.13
CA ALA A 379 67.30 -76.97 -53.58
C ALA A 379 67.82 -78.11 -54.55
N ALA A 380 67.90 -77.90 -55.91
CA ALA A 380 68.36 -78.88 -56.96
C ALA A 380 68.96 -78.24 -58.29
N ALA A 381 69.59 -79.00 -59.24
CA ALA A 381 70.54 -78.41 -60.26
C ALA A 381 70.82 -79.04 -61.70
N LYS A 382 69.85 -79.60 -62.46
CA LYS A 382 69.86 -80.15 -63.86
C LYS A 382 70.17 -79.15 -65.03
N ARG A 383 71.25 -78.37 -64.92
CA ARG A 383 71.31 -77.01 -65.52
C ARG A 383 72.05 -76.80 -66.86
N LYS A 384 73.03 -77.60 -67.29
CA LYS A 384 74.12 -77.06 -68.16
C LYS A 384 73.86 -76.95 -69.68
N GLU A 385 73.37 -77.96 -70.40
CA GLU A 385 73.11 -77.80 -71.86
C GLU A 385 71.88 -76.93 -72.12
N GLN A 386 70.91 -76.98 -71.18
CA GLN A 386 69.88 -75.95 -71.08
C GLN A 386 70.50 -74.54 -71.15
N LEU A 387 71.68 -74.28 -70.54
CA LEU A 387 72.28 -72.94 -70.53
C LEU A 387 72.66 -72.38 -71.90
N GLU A 388 73.06 -73.17 -72.91
CA GLU A 388 73.61 -72.59 -74.17
C GLU A 388 72.52 -72.33 -75.23
N ASN A 389 71.51 -73.19 -75.31
CA ASN A 389 70.27 -72.84 -76.04
C ASN A 389 69.44 -71.80 -75.25
N LEU A 390 69.47 -71.84 -73.90
CA LEU A 390 69.08 -70.67 -73.12
C LEU A 390 70.00 -69.48 -73.40
N ARG A 391 71.25 -69.61 -73.85
CA ARG A 391 72.14 -68.45 -74.03
C ARG A 391 71.80 -67.69 -75.30
N ILE A 392 71.68 -68.37 -76.46
CA ILE A 392 71.24 -67.71 -77.69
C ILE A 392 69.78 -67.25 -77.57
N GLY A 393 68.93 -68.06 -76.92
CA GLY A 393 67.58 -67.67 -76.53
C GLY A 393 67.57 -66.44 -75.61
N ARG A 394 68.46 -66.39 -74.61
CA ARG A 394 68.65 -65.24 -73.70
C ARG A 394 69.26 -64.05 -74.41
N GLU A 395 70.14 -64.19 -75.39
CA GLU A 395 70.69 -63.02 -76.09
C GLU A 395 69.57 -62.33 -76.89
N ARG A 396 68.74 -63.07 -77.62
CA ARG A 396 67.53 -62.51 -78.26
C ARG A 396 66.50 -62.01 -77.25
N GLN A 397 66.23 -62.79 -76.20
CA GLN A 397 65.34 -62.36 -75.12
C GLN A 397 65.88 -61.11 -74.39
N VAL A 398 67.20 -60.94 -74.27
CA VAL A 398 67.85 -59.77 -73.66
C VAL A 398 67.81 -58.58 -74.62
N GLU A 399 67.93 -58.76 -75.93
CA GLU A 399 67.71 -57.67 -76.89
C GLU A 399 66.24 -57.23 -76.93
N ASP A 400 65.29 -58.15 -76.93
CA ASP A 400 63.87 -57.83 -76.85
C ASP A 400 63.49 -57.25 -75.48
N ILE A 401 64.02 -57.79 -74.37
CA ILE A 401 63.91 -57.18 -73.04
C ILE A 401 64.55 -55.80 -73.01
N ARG A 402 65.70 -55.56 -73.65
CA ARG A 402 66.31 -54.22 -73.73
C ARG A 402 65.45 -53.26 -74.53
N ARG A 403 64.77 -53.71 -75.59
CA ARG A 403 63.81 -52.89 -76.35
C ARG A 403 62.53 -52.61 -75.56
N THR A 404 61.95 -53.61 -74.90
CA THR A 404 60.77 -53.40 -74.05
C THR A 404 61.12 -52.53 -72.85
N GLN A 405 62.24 -52.79 -72.17
CA GLN A 405 62.76 -51.94 -71.09
C GLN A 405 63.06 -50.53 -71.57
N ALA A 406 63.61 -50.31 -72.78
CA ALA A 406 63.81 -48.96 -73.29
C ALA A 406 62.47 -48.21 -73.48
N LEU A 407 61.45 -48.89 -74.02
CA LEU A 407 60.09 -48.35 -74.17
C LEU A 407 59.38 -48.15 -72.82
N GLU A 408 59.62 -49.04 -71.86
CA GLU A 408 59.03 -49.03 -70.52
C GLU A 408 59.69 -47.93 -69.67
N ILE A 409 61.02 -47.83 -69.65
CA ILE A 409 61.77 -46.69 -69.10
C ILE A 409 61.31 -45.37 -69.74
N GLN A 410 61.02 -45.33 -71.04
CA GLN A 410 60.50 -44.11 -71.68
C GLN A 410 59.09 -43.76 -71.18
N LYS A 411 58.17 -44.74 -71.10
CA LYS A 411 56.83 -44.57 -70.52
C LYS A 411 56.91 -44.13 -69.05
N ASP A 412 57.71 -44.80 -68.24
CA ASP A 412 57.97 -44.47 -66.83
C ASP A 412 58.51 -43.04 -66.69
N ARG A 413 59.38 -42.60 -67.60
CA ARG A 413 59.92 -41.23 -67.59
C ARG A 413 58.85 -40.19 -67.96
N GLU A 414 57.94 -40.52 -68.86
CA GLU A 414 56.78 -39.68 -69.18
C GLU A 414 55.72 -39.66 -68.06
N GLU A 415 55.44 -40.80 -67.45
CA GLU A 415 54.53 -40.91 -66.29
C GLU A 415 55.12 -40.22 -65.06
N PHE A 416 56.40 -40.41 -64.76
CA PHE A 416 57.13 -39.65 -63.74
C PHE A 416 57.09 -38.15 -64.04
N SER A 417 57.27 -37.72 -65.31
CA SER A 417 57.14 -36.31 -65.71
C SER A 417 55.72 -35.75 -65.51
N LYS A 418 54.68 -36.58 -65.67
CA LYS A 418 53.28 -36.22 -65.38
C LYS A 418 53.05 -36.15 -63.87
N ILE A 419 53.50 -37.13 -63.10
CA ILE A 419 53.41 -37.18 -61.63
C ILE A 419 54.13 -35.98 -61.00
N VAL A 420 55.36 -35.67 -61.42
CA VAL A 420 56.12 -34.50 -60.93
C VAL A 420 55.39 -33.19 -61.24
N ARG A 421 54.76 -33.05 -62.41
CA ARG A 421 53.93 -31.88 -62.74
C ARG A 421 52.71 -31.76 -61.81
N VAL A 422 51.96 -32.85 -61.63
CA VAL A 422 50.80 -32.89 -60.72
C VAL A 422 51.20 -32.62 -59.27
N GLN A 423 52.31 -33.21 -58.78
CA GLN A 423 52.84 -32.95 -57.44
C GLN A 423 53.26 -31.49 -57.27
N LYS A 424 53.87 -30.87 -58.28
CA LYS A 424 54.26 -29.45 -58.24
C LYS A 424 53.03 -28.54 -58.18
N GLU A 425 52.01 -28.80 -59.00
CA GLU A 425 50.74 -28.06 -58.93
C GLU A 425 50.01 -28.23 -57.59
N LEU A 426 50.01 -29.44 -57.02
CA LEU A 426 49.43 -29.70 -55.70
C LEU A 426 50.19 -28.95 -54.60
N TYR A 427 51.52 -28.95 -54.65
CA TYR A 427 52.37 -28.19 -53.74
C TYR A 427 52.11 -26.68 -53.81
N GLU A 428 52.00 -26.11 -55.01
CA GLU A 428 51.68 -24.69 -55.22
C GLU A 428 50.26 -24.36 -54.70
N LYS A 429 49.26 -25.22 -54.96
CA LYS A 429 47.90 -25.09 -54.44
C LYS A 429 47.85 -25.15 -52.92
N ASP A 430 48.62 -26.03 -52.28
CA ASP A 430 48.67 -26.16 -50.82
C ASP A 430 49.47 -25.03 -50.15
N LEU A 431 50.50 -24.49 -50.81
CA LEU A 431 51.21 -23.28 -50.36
C LEU A 431 50.26 -22.07 -50.35
N GLU A 432 49.47 -21.88 -51.40
CA GLU A 432 48.48 -20.81 -51.50
C GLU A 432 47.34 -20.97 -50.46
N LYS A 433 46.83 -22.20 -50.23
CA LYS A 433 45.89 -22.47 -49.13
C LYS A 433 46.49 -22.11 -47.77
N ARG A 434 47.74 -22.52 -47.50
CA ARG A 434 48.45 -22.20 -46.24
C ARG A 434 48.63 -20.69 -46.08
N ARG A 435 48.88 -19.96 -47.15
CA ARG A 435 48.98 -18.49 -47.15
C ARG A 435 47.63 -17.85 -46.79
N ARG A 436 46.54 -18.24 -47.45
CA ARG A 436 45.18 -17.76 -47.14
C ARG A 436 44.73 -18.08 -45.72
N ILE A 437 45.06 -19.26 -45.20
CA ILE A 437 44.77 -19.64 -43.80
C ILE A 437 45.54 -18.73 -42.83
N LYS A 438 46.83 -18.44 -43.10
CA LYS A 438 47.61 -17.50 -42.29
C LYS A 438 47.06 -16.07 -42.36
N GLU A 439 46.69 -15.59 -43.55
CA GLU A 439 46.10 -14.27 -43.75
C GLU A 439 44.76 -14.15 -43.00
N ALA A 440 43.87 -15.13 -43.13
CA ALA A 440 42.60 -15.20 -42.40
C ALA A 440 42.80 -15.26 -40.87
N ALA A 441 43.75 -16.06 -40.38
CA ALA A 441 44.09 -16.11 -38.95
C ALA A 441 44.66 -14.77 -38.43
N MET A 442 45.45 -14.05 -39.24
CA MET A 442 45.97 -12.72 -38.90
C MET A 442 44.87 -11.65 -38.89
N HIS A 443 43.88 -11.73 -39.80
CA HIS A 443 42.68 -10.88 -39.76
C HIS A 443 41.86 -11.17 -38.50
N HIS A 444 41.49 -12.43 -38.28
CA HIS A 444 40.71 -12.84 -37.10
C HIS A 444 41.40 -12.45 -35.77
N ARG A 445 42.73 -12.57 -35.69
CA ARG A 445 43.51 -12.08 -34.53
C ARG A 445 43.41 -10.56 -34.35
N LYS A 446 43.45 -9.77 -35.42
CA LYS A 446 43.25 -8.30 -35.33
C LYS A 446 41.85 -7.96 -34.85
N ASP A 447 40.84 -8.66 -35.36
CA ASP A 447 39.44 -8.44 -34.97
C ASP A 447 39.19 -8.82 -33.50
N LEU A 448 39.77 -9.94 -33.02
CA LEU A 448 39.74 -10.30 -31.60
C LEU A 448 40.43 -9.26 -30.70
N LEU A 449 41.62 -8.76 -31.10
CA LEU A 449 42.30 -7.70 -30.34
C LEU A 449 41.48 -6.40 -30.31
N LYS A 450 40.80 -6.06 -31.40
CA LYS A 450 39.88 -4.92 -31.48
C LYS A 450 38.69 -5.10 -30.53
N GLN A 451 38.04 -6.25 -30.55
CA GLN A 451 36.93 -6.58 -29.64
C GLN A 451 37.35 -6.57 -28.16
N VAL A 452 38.54 -7.08 -27.82
CA VAL A 452 39.07 -7.03 -26.45
C VAL A 452 39.31 -5.58 -26.02
N ASN A 453 39.88 -4.75 -26.89
CA ASN A 453 40.10 -3.33 -26.58
C ASN A 453 38.79 -2.53 -26.46
N GLU A 454 37.79 -2.82 -27.32
CA GLU A 454 36.45 -2.23 -27.25
C GLU A 454 35.76 -2.59 -25.92
N LYS A 455 35.75 -3.88 -25.54
CA LYS A 455 35.20 -4.33 -24.25
C LYS A 455 35.93 -3.76 -23.04
N GLU A 456 37.25 -3.58 -23.11
CA GLU A 456 38.00 -2.97 -22.01
C GLU A 456 37.71 -1.46 -21.90
N CYS A 457 37.53 -0.76 -23.03
CA CYS A 457 37.06 0.62 -23.03
C CYS A 457 35.65 0.74 -22.43
N GLU A 458 34.71 -0.11 -22.83
CA GLU A 458 33.36 -0.18 -22.24
C GLU A 458 33.41 -0.46 -20.73
N ARG A 459 34.25 -1.40 -20.29
CA ARG A 459 34.43 -1.72 -18.85
C ARG A 459 34.96 -0.52 -18.07
N ILE A 460 35.94 0.20 -18.62
CA ILE A 460 36.50 1.42 -18.01
C ILE A 460 35.46 2.54 -17.99
N GLU A 461 34.63 2.68 -19.02
CA GLU A 461 33.57 3.68 -19.09
C GLU A 461 32.46 3.40 -18.07
N GLN A 462 31.96 2.17 -17.98
CA GLN A 462 31.00 1.75 -16.95
C GLN A 462 31.53 1.96 -15.53
N LEU A 463 32.83 1.73 -15.29
CA LEU A 463 33.45 2.05 -14.00
C LEU A 463 33.47 3.57 -13.75
N LYS A 464 33.84 4.38 -14.74
CA LYS A 464 33.80 5.85 -14.63
C LYS A 464 32.39 6.37 -14.39
N GLU A 465 31.36 5.79 -15.01
CA GLU A 465 29.96 6.12 -14.77
C GLU A 465 29.55 5.79 -13.33
N LYS A 466 29.79 4.57 -12.86
CA LYS A 466 29.54 4.20 -11.45
C LYS A 466 30.26 5.10 -10.44
N PHE A 467 31.49 5.54 -10.75
CA PHE A 467 32.20 6.51 -9.92
C PHE A 467 31.60 7.92 -9.98
N LYS A 468 31.08 8.37 -11.13
CA LYS A 468 30.35 9.65 -11.25
C LYS A 468 29.01 9.58 -10.51
N GLU A 469 28.25 8.51 -10.67
CA GLU A 469 27.00 8.24 -9.95
C GLU A 469 27.24 8.21 -8.44
N GLY A 470 28.26 7.49 -7.97
CA GLY A 470 28.66 7.46 -6.56
C GLY A 470 28.99 8.85 -6.00
N LYS A 471 29.71 9.68 -6.76
CA LYS A 471 29.98 11.09 -6.38
C LYS A 471 28.72 11.95 -6.38
N ALA A 472 27.81 11.76 -7.35
CA ALA A 472 26.55 12.48 -7.41
C ALA A 472 25.63 12.11 -6.23
N LEU A 473 25.55 10.83 -5.87
CA LEU A 473 24.80 10.34 -4.71
C LEU A 473 25.37 10.83 -3.37
N LEU A 474 26.69 10.96 -3.24
CA LEU A 474 27.32 11.57 -2.07
C LEU A 474 26.96 13.06 -1.97
N LEU A 475 27.09 13.81 -3.07
CA LEU A 475 26.72 15.23 -3.10
C LEU A 475 25.22 15.44 -2.84
N GLU A 476 24.34 14.58 -3.37
CA GLU A 476 22.90 14.63 -3.09
C GLU A 476 22.60 14.37 -1.61
N LYS A 477 23.30 13.42 -0.97
CA LYS A 477 23.20 13.18 0.48
C LYS A 477 23.69 14.38 1.29
N GLU A 478 24.84 14.94 0.98
CA GLU A 478 25.36 16.14 1.65
C GLU A 478 24.39 17.32 1.54
N VAL A 479 23.83 17.56 0.35
CA VAL A 479 22.81 18.60 0.12
C VAL A 479 21.51 18.29 0.88
N ARG A 480 21.07 17.02 0.94
CA ARG A 480 19.90 16.60 1.74
C ARG A 480 20.13 16.84 3.24
N GLU A 481 21.28 16.43 3.77
CA GLU A 481 21.65 16.63 5.18
C GLU A 481 21.73 18.11 5.56
N LEU A 482 22.33 18.95 4.71
CA LEU A 482 22.39 20.41 4.91
C LEU A 482 21.00 21.05 4.86
N ASN A 483 20.13 20.63 3.94
CA ASN A 483 18.74 21.10 3.86
C ASN A 483 17.93 20.72 5.11
N ILE A 484 18.01 19.46 5.54
CA ILE A 484 17.37 18.96 6.76
C ILE A 484 17.84 19.75 7.97
N ARG A 485 19.17 19.90 8.16
CA ARG A 485 19.75 20.67 9.27
C ARG A 485 19.25 22.11 9.27
N GLY A 486 19.32 22.80 8.13
CA GLY A 486 18.85 24.17 7.99
C GLY A 486 17.33 24.34 8.22
N VAL A 487 16.51 23.33 7.92
CA VAL A 487 15.07 23.33 8.24
C VAL A 487 14.83 23.16 9.74
N ILE A 488 15.58 22.27 10.40
CA ILE A 488 15.50 22.07 11.84
C ILE A 488 15.98 23.32 12.60
N GLU A 489 17.11 23.92 12.21
CA GLU A 489 17.60 25.21 12.74
C GLU A 489 16.55 26.32 12.56
N LYS A 490 15.91 26.43 11.39
CA LYS A 490 14.80 27.38 11.16
C LYS A 490 13.58 27.12 12.03
N LYS A 491 13.32 25.88 12.46
CA LYS A 491 12.23 25.56 13.42
C LYS A 491 12.61 25.98 14.83
N ILE A 492 13.84 25.68 15.25
CA ILE A 492 14.38 26.05 16.56
C ILE A 492 14.48 27.57 16.70
N LYS A 493 14.97 28.27 15.68
CA LYS A 493 14.94 29.74 15.64
C LYS A 493 13.51 30.27 15.77
N ARG A 494 12.54 29.72 15.01
CA ARG A 494 11.12 30.05 15.17
C ARG A 494 10.57 29.76 16.58
N MET A 495 11.14 28.84 17.36
CA MET A 495 10.76 28.65 18.76
C MET A 495 11.34 29.74 19.68
N ARG A 496 12.59 30.15 19.45
CA ARG A 496 13.23 31.28 20.14
C ARG A 496 12.47 32.59 19.84
N ASP A 497 12.13 32.84 18.58
CA ASP A 497 11.36 34.02 18.13
C ASP A 497 9.94 34.07 18.77
N ASN A 498 9.37 32.91 19.14
CA ASN A 498 8.09 32.78 19.84
C ASN A 498 8.24 32.75 21.39
N ASN A 499 9.39 33.19 21.93
CA ASN A 499 9.68 33.28 23.37
C ASN A 499 9.53 31.95 24.15
N VAL A 500 9.82 30.81 23.52
CA VAL A 500 9.88 29.52 24.24
C VAL A 500 11.07 29.53 25.22
N PRO A 501 10.93 29.07 26.48
CA PRO A 501 12.01 29.11 27.46
C PRO A 501 13.29 28.39 27.00
N GLU A 502 14.43 29.07 27.11
CA GLU A 502 15.74 28.63 26.60
C GLU A 502 16.24 27.29 27.20
N GLY A 503 15.73 26.87 28.36
CA GLY A 503 15.97 25.52 28.87
C GLY A 503 15.37 24.44 27.96
N VAL A 504 14.11 24.62 27.56
CA VAL A 504 13.38 23.71 26.66
C VAL A 504 13.99 23.71 25.25
N VAL A 505 14.44 24.86 24.77
CA VAL A 505 15.12 24.99 23.47
C VAL A 505 16.44 24.20 23.47
N ARG A 506 17.27 24.34 24.50
CA ARG A 506 18.53 23.57 24.64
C ARG A 506 18.31 22.07 24.82
N ASP A 507 17.25 21.65 25.50
CA ASP A 507 16.90 20.23 25.61
C ASP A 507 16.56 19.63 24.23
N ILE A 508 15.85 20.37 23.37
CA ILE A 508 15.54 19.97 21.98
C ILE A 508 16.82 19.91 21.13
N GLU A 509 17.68 20.93 21.20
CA GLU A 509 18.96 20.99 20.47
C GLU A 509 19.86 19.78 20.81
N ARG A 510 19.92 19.42 22.09
CA ARG A 510 20.66 18.25 22.59
C ARG A 510 20.05 16.93 22.10
N GLN A 511 18.73 16.79 22.10
CA GLN A 511 18.06 15.58 21.60
C GLN A 511 18.23 15.40 20.08
N LEU A 512 18.34 16.50 19.34
CA LEU A 512 18.53 16.50 17.88
C LEU A 512 20.00 16.47 17.45
N LYS A 513 20.96 16.44 18.39
CA LYS A 513 22.41 16.40 18.14
C LYS A 513 22.89 17.53 17.21
N LEU A 514 22.39 18.74 17.44
CA LEU A 514 22.69 19.94 16.64
C LEU A 514 23.89 20.74 17.19
N GLY A 515 24.61 20.20 18.18
CA GLY A 515 25.80 20.78 18.80
C GLY A 515 26.77 19.69 19.26
#